data_AF-A0A0C9TCP4-F1
#
_entry.id   AF-A0A0C9TCP4-F1
#
_cell.length_a   1.000
_cell.length_b   1.000
_cell.length_c   1.000
_cell.angle_alpha   90.00
_cell.angle_beta   90.00
_cell.angle_gamma   90.00
#
_symmetry.space_group_name_H-M   'P 1'
#
loop_
_entity.id
_entity.type
_entity.pdbx_description
1 polymer ?
#
loop_
_entity_poly.entity_id
_entity_poly.type
_entity_poly.pdbx_seq_one_letter_code
_entity_poly.pdbx_strand_id
1 'polypeptide(L)'
;MVERCLKTQDLSAVKEFCQESWRQILDGTVSVQDFIFAKEVKLGTYSDKGAPPPGAALAGKRVLEDPNDEPQYGERIPYVITRGEPGAKLMDRAVPPEEVVYNSNKRIDAQYYISKVLIPPLERIFNLMGADVRSWYNAMIKGVTADNAEAIISGSPSKVKAAGGKSDEESLVEEDEQAAIDLHYRSNRCILCGTKTDEGVCDICKRNPEESLHALLGRVQEVEQRLKNTHTICVSCTESAMAEPIKCESLECPWFYARKQAERDMENIKGVHELTEEIERLACDESENLKGKGKPRSRLGRKGVRSVSPMDVEIIEIL
;
A
#
# COMPACT_ATOMS: atom_id res chain seq x y z
N MET A 1 10.59 -20.60 10.65
CA MET A 1 9.99 -20.70 12.00
C MET A 1 10.27 -22.04 12.68
N VAL A 2 9.86 -23.18 12.11
CA VAL A 2 10.16 -24.52 12.67
C VAL A 2 11.67 -24.75 12.79
N GLU A 3 12.45 -24.36 11.79
CA GLU A 3 13.91 -24.47 11.83
C GLU A 3 14.54 -23.69 13.00
N ARG A 4 14.04 -22.47 13.28
CA ARG A 4 14.52 -21.64 14.39
C ARG A 4 14.15 -22.28 15.74
N CYS A 5 12.92 -22.78 15.87
CA CYS A 5 12.48 -23.52 17.06
C CYS A 5 13.31 -24.79 17.30
N LEU A 6 13.65 -25.55 16.26
CA LEU A 6 14.45 -26.77 16.39
C LEU A 6 15.93 -26.48 16.67
N LYS A 7 16.47 -25.37 16.14
CA LYS A 7 17.87 -24.98 16.34
C LYS A 7 18.13 -24.32 17.69
N THR A 8 17.24 -23.43 18.15
CA THR A 8 17.47 -22.62 19.36
C THR A 8 16.62 -23.04 20.55
N GLN A 9 15.59 -23.88 20.36
CA GLN A 9 14.63 -24.32 21.39
C GLN A 9 14.00 -23.19 22.23
N ASP A 10 14.08 -21.95 21.75
CA ASP A 10 13.58 -20.78 22.47
C ASP A 10 12.21 -20.38 21.94
N LEU A 11 11.19 -20.58 22.77
CA LEU A 11 9.81 -20.19 22.48
C LEU A 11 9.62 -18.66 22.47
N SER A 12 10.49 -17.92 23.16
CA SER A 12 10.41 -16.45 23.24
C SER A 12 10.76 -15.83 21.90
N ALA A 13 11.89 -16.23 21.30
CA ALA A 13 12.30 -15.80 19.97
C ALA A 13 11.28 -16.17 18.88
N VAL A 14 10.62 -17.32 19.03
CA VAL A 14 9.55 -17.72 18.09
C VAL A 14 8.32 -16.84 18.25
N LYS A 15 7.92 -16.53 19.49
CA LYS A 15 6.80 -15.62 19.77
C LYS A 15 7.06 -14.23 19.19
N GLU A 16 8.25 -13.67 19.41
CA GLU A 16 8.64 -12.37 18.86
C GLU A 16 8.56 -12.36 17.33
N PHE A 17 9.11 -13.40 16.69
CA PHE A 17 9.03 -13.56 15.24
C PHE A 17 7.58 -13.62 14.74
N CYS A 18 6.71 -14.41 15.38
CA CYS A 18 5.29 -14.46 15.03
C CYS A 18 4.62 -13.09 15.16
N GLN A 19 4.89 -12.36 16.25
CA GLN A 19 4.31 -11.05 16.50
C GLN A 19 4.78 -10.01 15.49
N GLU A 20 6.05 -10.06 15.08
CA GLU A 20 6.60 -9.20 14.02
C GLU A 20 5.99 -9.52 12.67
N SER A 21 5.91 -10.80 12.28
CA SER A 21 5.26 -11.21 11.04
C SER A 21 3.78 -10.82 10.99
N TRP A 22 3.03 -11.03 12.09
CA TRP A 22 1.63 -10.60 12.15
C TRP A 22 1.49 -9.08 12.07
N ARG A 23 2.44 -8.32 12.63
CA ARG A 23 2.47 -6.85 12.50
C ARG A 23 2.65 -6.43 11.05
N GLN A 24 3.62 -7.01 10.33
CA GLN A 24 3.83 -6.73 8.91
C GLN A 24 2.58 -7.04 8.06
N ILE A 25 1.88 -8.15 8.37
CA ILE A 25 0.63 -8.50 7.69
C ILE A 25 -0.50 -7.51 7.99
N LEU A 26 -0.63 -7.06 9.25
CA LEU A 26 -1.62 -6.07 9.66
C LEU A 26 -1.35 -4.68 9.07
N ASP A 27 -0.07 -4.31 8.95
CA ASP A 27 0.39 -3.06 8.38
C ASP A 27 0.31 -3.05 6.85
N GLY A 28 0.12 -4.21 6.21
CA GLY A 28 0.03 -4.34 4.75
C GLY A 28 1.36 -4.24 4.03
N THR A 29 2.49 -4.38 4.72
CA THR A 29 3.86 -4.27 4.14
C THR A 29 4.34 -5.54 3.44
N VAL A 30 3.50 -6.58 3.43
CA VAL A 30 3.80 -7.90 2.86
C VAL A 30 3.41 -7.98 1.40
N SER A 31 4.17 -8.75 0.61
CA SER A 31 3.84 -8.98 -0.81
C SER A 31 2.55 -9.77 -0.94
N VAL A 32 1.69 -9.38 -1.89
CA VAL A 32 0.44 -10.08 -2.21
C VAL A 32 0.70 -11.52 -2.66
N GLN A 33 1.87 -11.79 -3.28
CA GLN A 33 2.26 -13.10 -3.79
C GLN A 33 2.14 -14.22 -2.75
N ASP A 34 2.56 -13.95 -1.51
CA ASP A 34 2.58 -14.93 -0.43
C ASP A 34 1.16 -15.33 0.06
N PHE A 35 0.14 -14.56 -0.35
CA PHE A 35 -1.26 -14.73 0.05
C PHE A 35 -2.15 -15.31 -1.04
N ILE A 36 -1.59 -15.67 -2.19
CA ILE A 36 -2.33 -16.26 -3.30
C ILE A 36 -2.63 -17.74 -3.00
N PHE A 37 -3.91 -18.09 -2.98
CA PHE A 37 -4.34 -19.48 -2.99
C PHE A 37 -4.47 -19.97 -4.43
N ALA A 38 -4.05 -21.20 -4.69
CA ALA A 38 -4.34 -21.90 -5.95
C ALA A 38 -5.04 -23.23 -5.62
N LYS A 39 -6.34 -23.34 -5.94
CA LYS A 39 -7.14 -24.54 -5.68
C LYS A 39 -7.76 -25.09 -6.94
N GLU A 40 -7.81 -26.42 -7.02
CA GLU A 40 -8.44 -27.15 -8.11
C GLU A 40 -9.94 -26.92 -8.13
N VAL A 41 -10.46 -26.56 -9.30
CA VAL A 41 -11.87 -26.31 -9.53
C VAL A 41 -12.45 -27.36 -10.46
N LYS A 42 -13.61 -27.91 -10.06
CA LYS A 42 -14.34 -28.94 -10.80
C LYS A 42 -15.74 -28.43 -11.08
N LEU A 43 -15.86 -27.51 -12.04
CA LEU A 43 -17.15 -26.95 -12.45
C LEU A 43 -18.13 -28.08 -12.81
N GLY A 44 -19.40 -27.90 -12.45
CA GLY A 44 -20.46 -28.91 -12.64
C GLY A 44 -20.50 -30.07 -11.63
N THR A 45 -19.49 -30.22 -10.75
CA THR A 45 -19.49 -31.30 -9.72
C THR A 45 -20.01 -30.82 -8.36
N TYR A 46 -20.11 -29.51 -8.14
CA TYR A 46 -20.54 -28.94 -6.86
C TYR A 46 -22.06 -28.99 -6.72
N SER A 47 -22.55 -29.28 -5.52
CA SER A 47 -23.98 -29.30 -5.23
C SER A 47 -24.55 -27.89 -5.09
N ASP A 48 -25.76 -27.66 -5.60
CA ASP A 48 -26.49 -26.38 -5.47
C ASP A 48 -26.95 -26.07 -4.03
N LYS A 49 -26.79 -27.01 -3.09
CA LYS A 49 -27.27 -26.91 -1.72
C LYS A 49 -26.37 -26.05 -0.81
N GLY A 50 -25.18 -25.65 -1.27
CA GLY A 50 -24.21 -24.92 -0.47
C GLY A 50 -23.45 -23.87 -1.27
N ALA A 51 -22.79 -22.96 -0.56
CA ALA A 51 -21.89 -22.00 -1.20
C ALA A 51 -20.76 -22.76 -1.90
N PRO A 52 -20.52 -22.51 -3.20
CA PRO A 52 -19.40 -23.11 -3.91
C PRO A 52 -18.08 -22.67 -3.27
N PRO A 53 -17.02 -23.47 -3.40
CA PRO A 53 -15.71 -23.04 -2.95
C PRO A 53 -15.28 -21.75 -3.66
N PRO A 54 -14.48 -20.88 -3.01
CA PRO A 54 -14.13 -19.57 -3.55
C PRO A 54 -13.56 -19.59 -4.98
N GLY A 55 -12.68 -20.55 -5.29
CA GLY A 55 -12.14 -20.70 -6.64
C GLY A 55 -13.21 -21.05 -7.69
N ALA A 56 -14.22 -21.86 -7.33
CA ALA A 56 -15.32 -22.19 -8.23
C ALA A 56 -16.30 -21.02 -8.40
N ALA A 57 -16.52 -20.23 -7.35
CA ALA A 57 -17.29 -19.00 -7.45
C ALA A 57 -16.61 -17.99 -8.38
N LEU A 58 -15.29 -17.82 -8.25
CA LEU A 58 -14.50 -16.93 -9.10
C LEU A 58 -14.48 -17.41 -10.56
N ALA A 59 -14.31 -18.72 -10.78
CA ALA A 59 -14.45 -19.32 -12.11
C ALA A 59 -15.80 -19.03 -12.75
N GLY A 60 -16.89 -19.21 -11.99
CA GLY A 60 -18.23 -18.94 -12.48
C GLY A 60 -18.45 -17.47 -12.83
N LYS A 61 -17.83 -16.54 -12.09
CA LYS A 61 -17.83 -15.11 -12.44
C LYS A 61 -17.09 -14.83 -13.74
N ARG A 62 -15.90 -15.41 -13.93
CA ARG A 62 -15.12 -15.28 -15.16
C ARG A 62 -15.87 -15.78 -16.39
N VAL A 63 -16.50 -16.95 -16.30
CA VAL A 63 -17.31 -17.52 -17.38
C VAL A 63 -18.52 -16.64 -17.72
N LEU A 64 -19.07 -15.93 -16.74
CA LEU A 64 -20.17 -14.99 -16.96
C LEU A 64 -19.70 -13.73 -17.70
N GLU A 65 -18.48 -13.27 -17.42
CA GLU A 65 -17.84 -12.11 -18.08
C GLU A 65 -17.34 -12.46 -19.49
N ASP A 66 -16.61 -13.56 -19.65
CA ASP A 66 -16.17 -14.13 -20.92
C ASP A 66 -16.48 -15.64 -20.97
N PRO A 67 -17.41 -16.07 -21.84
CA PRO A 67 -17.72 -17.49 -22.01
C PRO A 67 -16.52 -18.37 -22.43
N ASN A 68 -15.44 -17.78 -22.96
CA ASN A 68 -14.24 -18.51 -23.34
C ASN A 68 -13.26 -18.73 -22.18
N ASP A 69 -13.44 -18.04 -21.05
CA ASP A 69 -12.58 -18.18 -19.85
C ASP A 69 -13.06 -19.32 -18.93
N GLU A 70 -13.66 -20.37 -19.52
CA GLU A 70 -14.06 -21.56 -18.76
C GLU A 70 -12.83 -22.40 -18.40
N PRO A 71 -12.54 -22.59 -17.10
CA PRO A 71 -11.38 -23.36 -16.67
C PRO A 71 -11.57 -24.84 -16.97
N GLN A 72 -10.45 -25.51 -17.25
CA GLN A 72 -10.45 -26.95 -17.45
C GLN A 72 -10.78 -27.70 -16.15
N TYR A 73 -11.28 -28.94 -16.30
CA TYR A 73 -11.59 -29.77 -15.15
C TYR A 73 -10.35 -30.04 -14.30
N GLY A 74 -10.37 -29.62 -13.03
CA GLY A 74 -9.26 -29.77 -12.09
C GLY A 74 -8.19 -28.68 -12.23
N GLU A 75 -8.42 -27.65 -13.03
CA GLU A 75 -7.52 -26.51 -13.15
C GLU A 75 -7.41 -25.75 -11.81
N ARG A 76 -6.19 -25.28 -11.51
CA ARG A 76 -5.89 -24.56 -10.28
C ARG A 76 -6.07 -23.07 -10.49
N ILE A 77 -7.13 -22.53 -9.91
CA ILE A 77 -7.47 -21.12 -10.08
C ILE A 77 -6.84 -20.30 -8.95
N PRO A 78 -5.99 -19.29 -9.27
CA PRO A 78 -5.40 -18.41 -8.29
C PRO A 78 -6.40 -17.37 -7.78
N TYR A 79 -6.46 -17.15 -6.47
CA TYR A 79 -7.30 -16.13 -5.85
C TYR A 79 -6.74 -15.65 -4.50
N VAL A 80 -7.11 -14.44 -4.12
CA VAL A 80 -6.76 -13.80 -2.83
C VAL A 80 -8.05 -13.46 -2.09
N ILE A 81 -8.01 -13.47 -0.76
CA ILE A 81 -9.15 -13.06 0.07
C ILE A 81 -8.96 -11.61 0.50
N THR A 82 -9.83 -10.74 0.02
CA THR A 82 -9.84 -9.32 0.36
C THR A 82 -10.75 -9.02 1.54
N ARG A 83 -10.62 -7.82 2.09
CA ARG A 83 -11.60 -7.29 3.04
C ARG A 83 -12.92 -7.08 2.29
N GLY A 84 -14.01 -7.49 2.92
CA GLY A 84 -15.36 -7.25 2.44
C GLY A 84 -16.25 -6.80 3.58
N GLU A 85 -17.53 -6.62 3.28
CA GLU A 85 -18.50 -6.18 4.27
C GLU A 85 -18.56 -7.11 5.50
N PRO A 86 -18.83 -6.57 6.70
CA PRO A 86 -19.00 -7.38 7.89
C PRO A 86 -20.08 -8.45 7.69
N GLY A 87 -19.68 -9.72 7.73
CA GLY A 87 -20.59 -10.85 7.52
C GLY A 87 -20.71 -11.35 6.07
N ALA A 88 -20.00 -10.74 5.12
CA ALA A 88 -19.91 -11.23 3.75
C ALA A 88 -19.37 -12.66 3.69
N LYS A 89 -19.88 -13.46 2.76
CA LYS A 89 -19.44 -14.85 2.59
C LYS A 89 -18.00 -14.86 2.09
N LEU A 90 -17.28 -15.94 2.39
CA LEU A 90 -15.89 -16.09 1.93
C LEU A 90 -15.78 -16.11 0.40
N MET A 91 -16.80 -16.65 -0.30
CA MET A 91 -16.85 -16.69 -1.76
C MET A 91 -16.92 -15.29 -2.39
N ASP A 92 -17.61 -14.35 -1.74
CA ASP A 92 -17.80 -13.00 -2.29
C ASP A 92 -16.56 -12.13 -2.11
N ARG A 93 -15.74 -12.45 -1.10
CA ARG A 93 -14.46 -11.80 -0.79
C ARG A 93 -13.27 -12.36 -1.57
N ALA A 94 -13.51 -13.37 -2.42
CA ALA A 94 -12.46 -13.97 -3.22
C ALA A 94 -12.34 -13.22 -4.55
N VAL A 95 -11.13 -12.74 -4.81
CA VAL A 95 -10.81 -11.82 -5.91
C VAL A 95 -9.56 -12.36 -6.62
N PRO A 96 -9.42 -12.22 -7.95
CA PRO A 96 -8.22 -12.61 -8.65
C PRO A 96 -7.04 -11.72 -8.22
N PRO A 97 -5.79 -12.24 -8.23
CA PRO A 97 -4.63 -11.48 -7.77
C PRO A 97 -4.37 -10.20 -8.57
N GLU A 98 -4.69 -10.19 -9.87
CA GLU A 98 -4.57 -9.03 -10.76
C GLU A 98 -5.38 -7.84 -10.25
N GLU A 99 -6.63 -8.05 -9.86
CA GLU A 99 -7.49 -6.99 -9.34
C GLU A 99 -6.94 -6.35 -8.06
N VAL A 100 -6.23 -7.09 -7.21
CA VAL A 100 -5.59 -6.55 -5.99
C VAL A 100 -4.34 -5.75 -6.33
N VAL A 101 -3.64 -6.12 -7.40
CA VAL A 101 -2.43 -5.44 -7.89
C VAL A 101 -2.76 -4.18 -8.70
N TYR A 102 -3.92 -4.11 -9.34
CA TYR A 102 -4.36 -2.91 -10.05
C TYR A 102 -5.19 -1.97 -9.16
N ASN A 103 -6.06 -2.50 -8.30
CA ASN A 103 -6.92 -1.66 -7.45
C ASN A 103 -6.30 -1.42 -6.08
N SER A 104 -5.89 -0.17 -5.81
CA SER A 104 -5.37 0.26 -4.51
C SER A 104 -6.43 0.14 -3.39
N ASN A 105 -7.71 0.25 -3.72
CA ASN A 105 -8.81 0.18 -2.76
C ASN A 105 -9.06 -1.24 -2.21
N LYS A 106 -8.57 -2.29 -2.90
CA LYS A 106 -8.77 -3.68 -2.48
C LYS A 106 -7.54 -4.15 -1.69
N ARG A 107 -7.70 -4.34 -0.38
CA ARG A 107 -6.65 -4.87 0.51
C ARG A 107 -6.94 -6.29 0.95
N ILE A 108 -5.88 -7.04 1.25
CA ILE A 108 -5.99 -8.39 1.81
C ILE A 108 -6.65 -8.38 3.20
N ASP A 109 -7.44 -9.40 3.50
CA ASP A 109 -8.01 -9.58 4.84
C ASP A 109 -6.96 -10.21 5.79
N ALA A 110 -6.11 -9.35 6.34
CA ALA A 110 -5.08 -9.73 7.31
C ALA A 110 -5.65 -10.58 8.46
N GLN A 111 -6.84 -10.24 8.96
CA GLN A 111 -7.48 -10.94 10.07
C GLN A 111 -7.87 -12.37 9.67
N TYR A 112 -8.40 -12.56 8.47
CA TYR A 112 -8.68 -13.89 7.92
C TYR A 112 -7.42 -14.73 7.79
N TYR A 113 -6.36 -14.22 7.16
CA TYR A 113 -5.12 -14.98 6.96
C TYR A 113 -4.47 -15.36 8.29
N ILE A 114 -4.34 -14.42 9.22
CA ILE A 114 -3.74 -14.70 10.53
C ILE A 114 -4.59 -15.72 11.30
N SER A 115 -5.89 -15.48 11.42
CA SER A 115 -6.75 -16.28 12.30
C SER A 115 -7.14 -17.65 11.74
N LYS A 116 -7.35 -17.78 10.42
CA LYS A 116 -7.86 -18.99 9.76
C LYS A 116 -6.79 -19.79 9.03
N VAL A 117 -5.68 -19.17 8.61
CA VAL A 117 -4.65 -19.82 7.79
C VAL A 117 -3.39 -20.07 8.62
N LEU A 118 -2.87 -19.04 9.28
CA LEU A 118 -1.58 -19.14 9.98
C LEU A 118 -1.71 -19.78 11.36
N ILE A 119 -2.66 -19.38 12.18
CA ILE A 119 -2.71 -19.83 13.58
C ILE A 119 -3.07 -21.31 13.76
N PRO A 120 -4.04 -21.90 13.04
CA PRO A 120 -4.37 -23.32 13.20
C PRO A 120 -3.20 -24.31 12.99
N PRO A 121 -2.36 -24.19 11.93
CA PRO A 121 -1.19 -25.07 11.80
C PRO A 121 -0.12 -24.77 12.85
N LEU A 122 0.04 -23.52 13.28
CA LEU A 122 0.97 -23.17 14.34
C LEU A 122 0.53 -23.78 15.69
N GLU A 123 -0.71 -23.63 16.09
CA GLU A 123 -1.27 -24.29 17.28
C GLU A 123 -1.03 -25.80 17.24
N ARG A 124 -1.23 -26.45 16.09
CA ARG A 124 -0.98 -27.90 15.95
C ARG A 124 0.45 -28.31 16.30
N ILE A 125 1.43 -27.43 16.07
CA ILE A 125 2.84 -27.66 16.37
C ILE A 125 3.18 -27.22 17.81
N PHE A 126 2.81 -26.00 18.20
CA PHE A 126 3.21 -25.39 19.47
C PHE A 126 2.41 -25.89 20.68
N ASN A 127 1.19 -26.39 20.47
CA ASN A 127 0.42 -27.02 21.54
C ASN A 127 1.14 -28.28 22.09
N LEU A 128 1.92 -28.98 21.26
CA LEU A 128 2.75 -30.10 21.70
C LEU A 128 3.86 -29.68 22.68
N MET A 129 4.26 -28.40 22.62
CA MET A 129 5.25 -27.79 23.51
C MET A 129 4.60 -26.99 24.66
N GLY A 130 3.28 -27.08 24.82
CA GLY A 130 2.53 -26.36 25.86
C GLY A 130 2.37 -24.86 25.61
N ALA A 131 2.57 -24.39 24.38
CA ALA A 131 2.47 -22.98 24.02
C ALA A 131 1.16 -22.67 23.25
N ASP A 132 0.41 -21.69 23.74
CA ASP A 132 -0.82 -21.21 23.09
C ASP A 132 -0.54 -20.01 22.16
N VAL A 133 -0.54 -20.27 20.85
CA VAL A 133 -0.30 -19.29 19.80
C VAL A 133 -1.45 -18.28 19.69
N ARG A 134 -2.69 -18.69 20.00
CA ARG A 134 -3.86 -17.81 19.96
C ARG A 134 -3.73 -16.70 20.98
N SER A 135 -3.29 -17.06 22.19
CA SER A 135 -3.01 -16.13 23.28
C SER A 135 -1.94 -15.12 22.88
N TRP A 136 -0.87 -15.53 22.19
CA TRP A 136 0.15 -14.60 21.70
C TRP A 136 -0.38 -13.55 20.74
N TYR A 137 -1.30 -13.95 19.85
CA TYR A 137 -1.96 -13.04 18.93
C TYR A 137 -2.95 -12.10 19.63
N ASN A 138 -3.68 -12.59 20.63
CA ASN A 138 -4.65 -11.78 21.38
C ASN A 138 -3.97 -10.80 22.35
N ALA A 139 -2.81 -11.17 22.90
CA ALA A 139 -2.00 -10.31 23.75
C ALA A 139 -1.27 -9.20 22.97
N MET A 140 -1.21 -9.30 21.64
CA MET A 140 -0.63 -8.25 20.80
C MET A 140 -1.53 -7.02 20.82
N ILE A 141 -0.94 -5.84 20.98
CA ILE A 141 -1.63 -4.58 20.69
C ILE A 141 -1.86 -4.56 19.19
N LYS A 142 -3.08 -4.90 18.79
CA LYS A 142 -3.59 -4.62 17.46
C LYS A 142 -3.80 -3.12 17.48
N GLY A 143 -2.82 -2.37 16.98
CA GLY A 143 -3.05 -0.96 16.73
C GLY A 143 -4.39 -0.87 15.99
N VAL A 144 -5.29 0.00 16.45
CA VAL A 144 -6.31 0.52 15.55
C VAL A 144 -5.51 1.32 14.54
N THR A 145 -4.95 0.62 13.55
CA THR A 145 -4.64 1.23 12.28
C THR A 145 -6.01 1.61 11.78
N ALA A 146 -6.47 2.83 12.13
CA ALA A 146 -7.20 3.61 11.15
C ALA A 146 -6.38 3.43 9.87
N ASP A 147 -7.02 2.96 8.81
CA ASP A 147 -6.48 2.32 7.60
C ASP A 147 -5.52 3.21 6.76
N ASN A 148 -4.65 3.97 7.42
CA ASN A 148 -4.07 5.25 7.02
C ASN A 148 -2.54 5.22 7.11
N ALA A 149 -1.89 4.17 6.62
CA ALA A 149 -0.48 4.26 6.23
C ALA A 149 -0.34 4.85 4.81
N GLU A 150 -1.29 4.56 3.91
CA GLU A 150 -1.32 5.11 2.54
C GLU A 150 -2.19 6.38 2.42
N ALA A 151 -3.22 6.56 3.26
CA ALA A 151 -4.01 7.81 3.32
C ALA A 151 -3.26 9.00 3.98
N ILE A 152 -1.96 8.85 4.20
CA ILE A 152 -1.08 9.94 4.60
C ILE A 152 -0.81 10.88 3.41
N ILE A 153 -0.95 10.39 2.17
CA ILE A 153 -0.31 11.04 1.01
C ILE A 153 -1.27 11.40 -0.13
N SER A 154 -2.56 11.08 -0.03
CA SER A 154 -3.60 11.62 -0.93
C SER A 154 -4.10 13.01 -0.47
N GLY A 155 -3.31 14.05 -0.69
CA GLY A 155 -3.83 15.41 -0.86
C GLY A 155 -4.38 15.53 -2.29
N SER A 156 -5.68 15.63 -2.56
CA SER A 156 -6.45 16.89 -2.57
C SER A 156 -7.90 16.58 -2.99
N PRO A 157 -8.92 17.19 -2.35
CA PRO A 157 -9.98 17.80 -3.13
C PRO A 157 -9.86 19.31 -2.92
N SER A 158 -9.23 19.97 -3.89
CA SER A 158 -9.30 21.41 -3.99
C SER A 158 -10.76 21.81 -4.27
N LYS A 159 -11.47 22.21 -3.21
CA LYS A 159 -12.40 23.34 -3.22
C LYS A 159 -13.47 23.32 -4.33
N VAL A 160 -14.39 22.35 -4.32
CA VAL A 160 -15.68 22.52 -5.02
C VAL A 160 -16.56 23.42 -4.16
N LYS A 161 -16.70 24.67 -4.62
CA LYS A 161 -17.63 25.65 -4.06
C LYS A 161 -19.04 25.05 -4.09
N ALA A 162 -19.72 25.09 -2.94
CA ALA A 162 -21.16 24.97 -2.87
C ALA A 162 -21.81 26.04 -3.75
N ALA A 163 -22.42 25.61 -4.85
CA ALA A 163 -23.38 26.39 -5.62
C ALA A 163 -24.52 25.44 -5.99
N GLY A 164 -25.66 25.61 -5.32
CA GLY A 164 -26.89 24.92 -5.63
C GLY A 164 -27.45 25.38 -6.99
N GLY A 165 -28.10 24.45 -7.69
CA GLY A 165 -28.87 24.71 -8.89
C GLY A 165 -29.54 23.44 -9.35
N LYS A 166 -30.87 23.40 -9.27
CA LYS A 166 -31.73 22.34 -9.80
C LYS A 166 -31.74 22.38 -11.33
N SER A 167 -31.66 21.22 -11.98
CA SER A 167 -32.43 20.91 -13.18
C SER A 167 -32.34 19.43 -13.49
N ASP A 168 -33.52 18.82 -13.65
CA ASP A 168 -33.80 17.48 -14.14
C ASP A 168 -33.29 17.31 -15.58
N GLU A 169 -32.59 16.20 -15.90
CA GLU A 169 -32.75 15.43 -17.16
C GLU A 169 -31.90 14.14 -17.14
N GLU A 170 -32.47 13.05 -17.64
CA GLU A 170 -31.97 11.68 -17.66
C GLU A 170 -30.72 11.48 -18.54
N SER A 171 -29.70 10.79 -18.02
CA SER A 171 -28.77 9.99 -18.81
C SER A 171 -28.06 8.94 -17.95
N LEU A 172 -28.04 7.70 -18.47
CA LEU A 172 -27.42 6.51 -17.89
C LEU A 172 -25.91 6.73 -17.76
N VAL A 173 -25.43 6.80 -16.52
CA VAL A 173 -24.01 6.72 -16.17
C VAL A 173 -23.87 5.68 -15.07
N GLU A 174 -23.00 4.71 -15.30
CA GLU A 174 -22.68 3.64 -14.36
C GLU A 174 -22.32 4.24 -13.00
N GLU A 175 -23.01 3.75 -11.99
CA GLU A 175 -22.82 4.16 -10.60
C GLU A 175 -21.45 3.61 -10.15
N ASP A 176 -20.46 4.50 -10.08
CA ASP A 176 -19.19 4.32 -9.38
C ASP A 176 -19.49 4.24 -7.87
N GLU A 177 -20.18 3.17 -7.48
CA GLU A 177 -20.69 2.94 -6.14
C GLU A 177 -19.55 2.51 -5.22
N GLN A 178 -19.30 3.38 -4.23
CA GLN A 178 -18.45 3.15 -3.07
C GLN A 178 -16.95 3.32 -3.32
N ALA A 179 -16.53 4.53 -3.67
CA ALA A 179 -15.30 5.07 -3.09
C ALA A 179 -15.37 4.85 -1.57
N ALA A 180 -14.60 3.88 -1.06
CA ALA A 180 -14.58 3.50 0.34
C ALA A 180 -14.50 4.76 1.21
N ILE A 181 -15.26 4.80 2.31
CA ILE A 181 -15.25 5.92 3.28
C ILE A 181 -13.81 6.31 3.65
N ASP A 182 -12.90 5.34 3.61
CA ASP A 182 -11.46 5.44 3.85
C ASP A 182 -10.75 6.40 2.87
N LEU A 183 -11.18 6.54 1.62
CA LEU A 183 -10.59 7.48 0.65
C LEU A 183 -10.83 8.95 1.04
N HIS A 184 -11.84 9.22 1.87
CA HIS A 184 -12.18 10.56 2.36
C HIS A 184 -11.53 10.89 3.72
N TYR A 185 -10.86 9.93 4.37
CA TYR A 185 -10.18 10.17 5.65
C TYR A 185 -8.71 10.54 5.42
N ARG A 186 -8.40 11.83 5.60
CA ARG A 186 -7.01 12.28 5.70
C ARG A 186 -6.37 11.75 6.99
N SER A 187 -5.11 11.35 6.92
CA SER A 187 -4.36 11.04 8.14
C SER A 187 -4.09 12.32 8.92
N ASN A 188 -4.66 12.44 10.12
CA ASN A 188 -4.39 13.58 11.02
C ASN A 188 -3.04 13.42 11.74
N ARG A 189 -1.97 13.00 11.05
CA ARG A 189 -0.64 12.76 11.64
C ARG A 189 0.47 13.35 10.80
N CYS A 190 1.49 13.85 11.48
CA CYS A 190 2.68 14.42 10.88
C CYS A 190 3.53 13.33 10.24
N ILE A 191 3.90 13.48 8.98
CA ILE A 191 4.69 12.49 8.24
C ILE A 191 6.12 12.30 8.79
N LEU A 192 6.62 13.25 9.58
CA LEU A 192 7.96 13.24 10.16
C LEU A 192 7.99 12.70 11.59
N CYS A 193 7.09 13.19 12.46
CA CYS A 193 7.12 12.88 13.88
C CYS A 193 5.87 12.15 14.42
N GLY A 194 4.85 11.95 13.59
CA GLY A 194 3.62 11.23 13.96
C GLY A 194 2.68 11.98 14.91
N THR A 195 2.99 13.23 15.28
CA THR A 195 2.10 14.08 16.08
C THR A 195 0.82 14.43 15.32
N LYS A 196 -0.28 14.72 16.04
CA LYS A 196 -1.55 15.02 15.37
C LYS A 196 -1.48 16.35 14.61
N THR A 197 -1.80 16.34 13.32
CA THR A 197 -1.87 17.54 12.47
C THR A 197 -2.79 17.27 11.28
N ASP A 198 -3.56 18.28 10.86
CA ASP A 198 -4.43 18.19 9.69
C ASP A 198 -3.72 18.67 8.40
N GLU A 199 -2.51 19.22 8.52
CA GLU A 199 -1.71 19.81 7.44
C GLU A 199 -0.59 18.89 6.92
N GLY A 200 -0.59 17.61 7.29
CA GLY A 200 0.44 16.62 6.91
C GLY A 200 1.81 16.80 7.58
N VAL A 201 2.23 18.04 7.87
CA VAL A 201 3.42 18.38 8.66
C VAL A 201 3.01 19.30 9.81
N CYS A 202 3.49 19.05 11.02
CA CYS A 202 3.15 19.89 12.18
C CYS A 202 4.01 21.15 12.23
N ASP A 203 3.53 22.19 12.93
CA ASP A 203 4.23 23.48 13.07
C ASP A 203 5.66 23.36 13.60
N ILE A 204 5.93 22.37 14.45
CA ILE A 204 7.27 22.14 15.02
C ILE A 204 8.23 21.71 13.91
N CYS A 205 7.81 20.79 13.05
CA CYS A 205 8.60 20.34 11.91
C CYS A 205 8.73 21.46 10.86
N LYS A 206 7.67 22.25 10.62
CA LYS A 206 7.74 23.42 9.71
C LYS A 206 8.78 24.45 10.15
N ARG A 207 9.00 24.64 11.46
CA ARG A 207 10.02 25.57 12.01
C ARG A 207 11.46 25.08 11.91
N ASN A 208 11.67 23.79 11.69
CA ASN A 208 12.99 23.19 11.48
C ASN A 208 13.10 22.70 10.02
N PRO A 209 13.23 23.61 9.04
CA PRO A 209 13.19 23.25 7.63
C PRO A 209 14.35 22.36 7.21
N GLU A 210 15.56 22.59 7.73
CA GLU A 210 16.76 21.81 7.34
C GLU A 210 16.62 20.31 7.67
N GLU A 211 16.19 19.98 8.90
CA GLU A 211 16.00 18.60 9.34
C GLU A 211 14.80 17.95 8.64
N SER A 212 13.70 18.70 8.49
CA SER A 212 12.51 18.25 7.80
C SER A 212 12.76 17.96 6.32
N LEU A 213 13.41 18.88 5.60
CA LEU A 213 13.74 18.70 4.19
C LEU A 213 14.70 17.53 3.98
N HIS A 214 15.73 17.39 4.82
CA HIS A 214 16.64 16.25 4.73
C HIS A 214 15.88 14.90 4.88
N ALA A 215 14.98 14.81 5.85
CA ALA A 215 14.19 13.60 6.07
C ALA A 215 13.21 13.32 4.92
N LEU A 216 12.54 14.35 4.39
CA LEU A 216 11.59 14.19 3.28
C LEU A 216 12.31 13.83 1.97
N LEU A 217 13.37 14.54 1.61
CA LEU A 217 14.17 14.26 0.41
C LEU A 217 14.84 12.89 0.48
N GLY A 218 15.31 12.48 1.67
CA GLY A 218 15.83 11.13 1.88
C GLY A 218 14.79 10.05 1.58
N ARG A 219 13.52 10.27 1.98
CA ARG A 219 12.41 9.36 1.68
C ARG A 219 12.05 9.34 0.19
N VAL A 220 12.07 10.49 -0.49
CA VAL A 220 11.88 10.60 -1.94
C VAL A 220 12.96 9.78 -2.66
N GLN A 221 14.22 10.00 -2.30
CA GLN A 221 15.36 9.31 -2.90
C GLN A 221 15.29 7.78 -2.70
N GLU A 222 14.87 7.30 -1.52
CA GLU A 222 14.76 5.87 -1.25
C GLU A 222 13.78 5.19 -2.21
N VAL A 223 12.61 5.79 -2.41
CA VAL A 223 11.57 5.19 -3.27
C VAL A 223 11.93 5.33 -4.74
N GLU A 224 12.51 6.45 -5.17
CA GLU A 224 13.05 6.57 -6.52
C GLU A 224 14.09 5.47 -6.80
N GLN A 225 15.00 5.24 -5.87
CA GLN A 225 16.03 4.22 -6.02
C GLN A 225 15.40 2.83 -6.07
N ARG A 226 14.36 2.56 -5.28
CA ARG A 226 13.60 1.30 -5.30
C ARG A 226 12.93 1.08 -6.65
N LEU A 227 12.28 2.10 -7.22
CA LEU A 227 11.69 2.04 -8.55
C LEU A 227 12.76 1.80 -9.61
N LYS A 228 13.84 2.59 -9.62
CA LYS A 228 14.96 2.46 -10.58
C LYS A 228 15.58 1.06 -10.56
N ASN A 229 15.87 0.53 -9.37
CA ASN A 229 16.44 -0.81 -9.20
C ASN A 229 15.50 -1.89 -9.74
N THR A 230 14.21 -1.81 -9.37
CA THR A 230 13.22 -2.80 -9.79
C THR A 230 12.97 -2.73 -11.30
N HIS A 231 12.88 -1.53 -11.87
CA HIS A 231 12.73 -1.30 -13.29
C HIS A 231 13.91 -1.84 -14.09
N THR A 232 15.15 -1.65 -13.60
CA THR A 232 16.36 -2.17 -14.25
C THR A 232 16.34 -3.70 -14.35
N ILE A 233 15.85 -4.38 -13.31
CA ILE A 233 15.71 -5.83 -13.30
C ILE A 233 14.67 -6.28 -14.31
N CYS A 234 13.51 -5.62 -14.34
CA CYS A 234 12.47 -5.95 -15.30
C CYS A 234 12.91 -5.68 -16.75
N VAL A 235 13.59 -4.56 -17.03
CA VAL A 235 14.19 -4.24 -18.34
C VAL A 235 15.18 -5.33 -18.77
N SER A 236 16.04 -5.77 -17.85
CA SER A 236 16.99 -6.84 -18.15
C SER A 236 16.30 -8.18 -18.43
N CYS A 237 15.10 -8.41 -17.91
CA CYS A 237 14.34 -9.64 -18.12
C CYS A 237 13.50 -9.61 -19.41
N THR A 238 12.93 -8.45 -19.76
CA THR A 238 12.07 -8.31 -20.94
C THR A 238 12.82 -7.84 -22.19
N GLU A 239 14.11 -7.48 -22.05
CA GLU A 239 14.93 -6.86 -23.09
C GLU A 239 14.28 -5.61 -23.71
N SER A 240 13.42 -4.94 -22.94
CA SER A 240 12.74 -3.72 -23.38
C SER A 240 13.70 -2.54 -23.41
N ALA A 241 13.45 -1.55 -24.26
CA ALA A 241 14.22 -0.32 -24.22
C ALA A 241 13.98 0.40 -22.88
N MET A 242 15.01 1.08 -22.35
CA MET A 242 14.90 1.74 -21.04
C MET A 242 13.80 2.81 -20.97
N ALA A 243 13.43 3.38 -22.11
CA ALA A 243 12.38 4.40 -22.24
C ALA A 243 11.02 3.82 -22.65
N GLU A 244 10.87 2.50 -22.75
CA GLU A 244 9.58 1.87 -23.04
C GLU A 244 8.93 1.31 -21.77
N PRO A 245 7.60 1.44 -21.61
CA PRO A 245 6.90 0.90 -20.46
C PRO A 245 6.87 -0.62 -20.49
N ILE A 246 7.14 -1.23 -19.33
CA ILE A 246 7.23 -2.69 -19.20
C ILE A 246 5.81 -3.28 -19.04
N LYS A 247 5.33 -4.01 -20.05
CA LYS A 247 3.97 -4.61 -20.07
C LYS A 247 3.87 -6.02 -19.46
N CYS A 248 4.89 -6.49 -18.75
CA CYS A 248 4.89 -7.83 -18.16
C CYS A 248 3.83 -7.96 -17.04
N GLU A 249 3.02 -9.02 -17.08
CA GLU A 249 1.95 -9.32 -16.10
C GLU A 249 2.10 -10.71 -15.45
N SER A 250 3.32 -11.25 -15.45
CA SER A 250 3.56 -12.60 -14.89
C SER A 250 3.30 -12.65 -13.38
N LEU A 251 2.21 -13.30 -12.99
CA LEU A 251 1.80 -13.49 -11.59
C LEU A 251 2.74 -14.40 -10.78
N GLU A 252 3.58 -15.18 -11.44
CA GLU A 252 4.58 -16.03 -10.80
C GLU A 252 5.89 -15.29 -10.50
N CYS A 253 6.09 -14.11 -11.10
CA CYS A 253 7.31 -13.34 -10.94
C CYS A 253 7.26 -12.48 -9.66
N PRO A 254 8.19 -12.64 -8.70
CA PRO A 254 8.25 -11.78 -7.51
C PRO A 254 8.49 -10.31 -7.84
N TRP A 255 9.27 -10.04 -8.90
CA TRP A 255 9.56 -8.69 -9.36
C TRP A 255 8.34 -7.98 -9.94
N PHE A 256 7.31 -8.70 -10.39
CA PHE A 256 6.05 -8.09 -10.82
C PHE A 256 5.38 -7.33 -9.67
N TYR A 257 5.19 -7.98 -8.52
CA TYR A 257 4.61 -7.36 -7.34
C TYR A 257 5.50 -6.27 -6.77
N ALA A 258 6.81 -6.48 -6.72
CA ALA A 258 7.76 -5.48 -6.25
C ALA A 258 7.74 -4.21 -7.13
N ARG A 259 7.64 -4.38 -8.46
CA ARG A 259 7.54 -3.27 -9.41
C ARG A 259 6.24 -2.50 -9.22
N LYS A 260 5.10 -3.20 -9.16
CA LYS A 260 3.79 -2.58 -8.96
C LYS A 260 3.69 -1.86 -7.62
N GLN A 261 4.31 -2.41 -6.57
CA GLN A 261 4.44 -1.71 -5.29
C GLN A 261 5.31 -0.46 -5.40
N ALA A 262 6.47 -0.54 -6.08
CA ALA A 262 7.34 0.62 -6.27
C ALA A 262 6.70 1.74 -7.12
N GLU A 263 5.91 1.37 -8.14
CA GLU A 263 5.10 2.31 -8.94
C GLU A 263 4.09 3.06 -8.04
N ARG A 264 3.35 2.32 -7.19
CA ARG A 264 2.43 2.91 -6.21
C ARG A 264 3.12 3.78 -5.17
N ASP A 265 4.27 3.33 -4.64
CA ASP A 265 5.06 4.09 -3.68
C ASP A 265 5.50 5.45 -4.29
N MET A 266 5.83 5.48 -5.60
CA MET A 266 6.17 6.70 -6.32
C MET A 266 4.97 7.62 -6.56
N GLU A 267 3.80 7.08 -6.88
CA GLU A 267 2.55 7.87 -6.96
C GLU A 267 2.23 8.55 -5.63
N ASN A 268 2.36 7.80 -4.54
CA ASN A 268 2.19 8.32 -3.20
C ASN A 268 3.20 9.45 -2.92
N ILE A 269 4.48 9.28 -3.25
CA ILE A 269 5.50 10.29 -2.94
C ILE A 269 5.33 11.64 -3.64
N LYS A 270 4.56 11.72 -4.74
CA LYS A 270 4.25 13.01 -5.37
C LYS A 270 3.66 14.02 -4.37
N GLY A 271 2.81 13.58 -3.44
CA GLY A 271 2.28 14.44 -2.38
C GLY A 271 3.33 14.89 -1.36
N VAL A 272 4.41 14.14 -1.17
CA VAL A 272 5.55 14.55 -0.32
C VAL A 272 6.37 15.65 -1.01
N HIS A 273 6.51 15.59 -2.33
CA HIS A 273 7.19 16.63 -3.11
C HIS A 273 6.50 18.01 -2.95
N GLU A 274 5.17 18.03 -2.97
CA GLU A 274 4.39 19.26 -2.75
C GLU A 274 4.63 19.85 -1.34
N LEU A 275 4.74 18.99 -0.33
CA LEU A 275 5.04 19.40 1.05
C LEU A 275 6.47 19.92 1.20
N THR A 276 7.45 19.34 0.49
CA THR A 276 8.81 19.88 0.48
C THR A 276 8.85 21.29 -0.13
N GLU A 277 8.15 21.53 -1.23
CA GLU A 277 8.06 22.86 -1.85
C GLU A 277 7.35 23.88 -0.93
N GLU A 278 6.37 23.45 -0.13
CA GLU A 278 5.73 24.31 0.87
C GLU A 278 6.70 24.71 1.99
N ILE A 279 7.47 23.76 2.54
CA ILE A 279 8.46 24.03 3.60
C ILE A 279 9.58 24.95 3.09
N GLU A 280 10.06 24.75 1.86
CA GLU A 280 11.07 25.62 1.25
C GLU A 280 10.57 27.06 1.09
N ARG A 281 9.31 27.26 0.67
CA ARG A 281 8.70 28.58 0.56
C ARG A 281 8.61 29.29 1.91
N LEU A 282 8.16 28.59 2.95
CA LEU A 282 8.07 29.15 4.31
C LEU A 282 9.45 29.54 4.86
N ALA A 283 10.48 28.74 4.60
CA ALA A 283 11.86 29.04 5.00
C ALA A 283 12.40 30.30 4.28
N CYS A 284 12.02 30.51 3.02
CA CYS A 284 12.41 31.71 2.28
C CYS A 284 11.75 32.97 2.84
N ASP A 285 10.44 32.91 3.14
CA ASP A 285 9.65 34.03 3.67
C ASP A 285 10.13 34.49 5.07
N GLU A 286 10.49 33.56 5.96
CA GLU A 286 11.08 33.90 7.27
C GLU A 286 12.42 34.63 7.11
N SER A 287 13.24 34.21 6.14
CA SER A 287 14.53 34.83 5.85
C SER A 287 14.41 36.27 5.32
N GLU A 288 13.30 36.61 4.67
CA GLU A 288 13.01 37.96 4.18
C GLU A 288 12.41 38.85 5.26
N ASN A 289 11.53 38.31 6.11
CA ASN A 289 10.92 39.03 7.24
C ASN A 289 11.96 39.43 8.31
N LEU A 290 12.99 38.60 8.52
CA LEU A 290 14.15 38.92 9.37
C LEU A 290 15.03 40.04 8.80
N LYS A 291 15.04 40.25 7.47
CA LYS A 291 15.77 41.36 6.81
C LYS A 291 15.00 42.69 6.82
N GLY A 292 13.67 42.66 7.02
CA GLY A 292 12.79 43.84 7.05
C GLY A 292 12.82 44.65 8.36
N LYS A 293 13.34 44.10 9.46
CA LYS A 293 13.53 44.82 10.74
C LYS A 293 15.00 45.28 10.84
N GLY A 294 15.30 46.52 10.42
CA GLY A 294 16.68 47.09 10.33
C GLY A 294 17.50 46.99 11.62
N LYS A 295 18.85 46.85 11.61
CA LYS A 295 19.97 47.72 11.13
C LYS A 295 21.31 46.99 11.48
N PRO A 296 22.52 47.52 11.21
CA PRO A 296 23.11 48.11 10.01
C PRO A 296 24.18 47.18 9.38
N ARG A 297 24.70 47.57 8.20
CA ARG A 297 25.76 46.90 7.42
C ARG A 297 26.98 46.49 8.27
N SER A 298 27.33 45.21 8.25
CA SER A 298 28.73 44.76 8.33
C SER A 298 29.00 43.69 7.28
N ARG A 299 29.94 43.99 6.38
CA ARG A 299 30.47 43.08 5.34
C ARG A 299 31.08 41.86 6.02
N LEU A 300 30.64 40.64 5.68
CA LEU A 300 31.49 39.44 5.70
C LEU A 300 30.87 38.33 4.83
N GLY A 301 31.64 37.94 3.81
CA GLY A 301 31.69 36.61 3.17
C GLY A 301 30.40 35.94 2.70
N ARG A 302 29.99 36.20 1.46
CA ARG A 302 29.20 35.23 0.68
C ARG A 302 30.03 33.94 0.53
N LYS A 303 29.57 32.84 1.12
CA LYS A 303 29.84 31.48 0.61
C LYS A 303 28.55 30.97 0.00
N GLY A 304 28.63 30.61 -1.29
CA GLY A 304 27.50 30.27 -2.11
C GLY A 304 26.81 29.01 -1.63
N VAL A 305 25.50 29.11 -1.43
CA VAL A 305 24.60 27.97 -1.51
C VAL A 305 24.47 27.67 -3.01
N ARG A 306 24.88 26.47 -3.42
CA ARG A 306 24.68 26.01 -4.79
C ARG A 306 23.17 25.95 -5.03
N SER A 307 22.71 26.69 -6.03
CA SER A 307 21.41 26.49 -6.63
C SER A 307 21.32 25.05 -7.11
N VAL A 308 20.43 24.27 -6.54
CA VAL A 308 19.98 23.02 -7.16
C VAL A 308 18.98 23.44 -8.23
N SER A 309 19.36 23.22 -9.48
CA SER A 309 18.55 23.53 -10.66
C SER A 309 17.29 22.65 -10.70
N PRO A 310 16.12 23.20 -11.04
CA PRO A 310 14.92 22.42 -11.29
C PRO A 310 15.01 21.85 -12.71
N MET A 311 15.68 20.70 -12.85
CA MET A 311 15.66 19.89 -14.06
C MET A 311 15.68 18.45 -13.61
N ASP A 312 14.49 17.85 -13.50
CA ASP A 312 14.19 16.43 -13.71
C ASP A 312 12.67 16.17 -13.53
N VAL A 313 11.83 17.03 -14.12
CA VAL A 313 10.36 16.81 -14.19
C VAL A 313 9.93 16.30 -15.57
N GLU A 314 10.83 16.23 -16.56
CA GLU A 314 10.49 15.81 -17.94
C GLU A 314 10.71 14.32 -18.25
N ILE A 315 10.96 13.45 -17.25
CA ILE A 315 11.09 11.99 -17.51
C ILE A 315 9.76 11.23 -17.28
N ILE A 316 8.69 11.88 -16.82
CA ILE A 316 7.47 11.19 -16.36
C ILE A 316 6.29 11.30 -17.36
N GLU A 317 6.54 11.60 -18.64
CA GLU A 317 5.54 11.41 -19.71
C GLU A 317 5.80 10.20 -20.62
N ILE A 318 6.83 9.39 -20.35
CA ILE A 318 7.15 8.19 -21.16
C ILE A 318 7.40 6.92 -20.31
N LEU A 319 7.21 6.98 -18.99
CA LEU A 319 7.16 5.79 -18.11
C LEU A 319 5.73 5.60 -17.59
#